data_AF-A0A833TG33-F1
#
_entry.id   AF-A0A833TG33-F1
#
_cell.length_a   1.000
_cell.length_b   1.000
_cell.length_c   1.000
_cell.angle_alpha   90.00
_cell.angle_beta   90.00
_cell.angle_gamma   90.00
#
_symmetry.space_group_name_H-M   'P 1'
#
loop_
_entity.id
_entity.type
_entity.pdbx_description
1 polymer ?
#
loop_
_entity_poly.entity_id
_entity_poly.type
_entity_poly.pdbx_seq_one_letter_code
_entity_poly.pdbx_strand_id
1 'polypeptide(L)' 'MRIRAAEEPQPGVKWIDEGGARMKFLEVDDNTIDVNCDTWASCEDELHARHLFIRWAQFACCWSQGMMASKMIN' A
#
# COMPACT_ATOMS: atom_id res chain seq x y z
N MET A 1 -1.95 -2.60 15.61
CA MET A 1 -1.63 -1.46 14.73
C MET A 1 -0.57 -0.63 15.44
N ARG A 2 0.61 -0.45 14.83
CA ARG A 2 1.74 0.27 15.45
C ARG A 2 1.59 1.76 15.11
N ILE A 3 1.33 2.61 16.11
CA ILE A 3 1.08 4.04 15.94
C ILE A 3 2.42 4.77 16.09
N ARG A 4 3.00 5.20 14.96
CA ARG A 4 4.36 5.77 14.94
C ARG A 4 4.49 7.11 15.66
N ALA A 5 3.41 7.87 15.78
CA ALA A 5 3.38 9.11 16.57
C ALA A 5 3.61 8.88 18.08
N ALA A 6 3.57 7.63 18.54
CA ALA A 6 3.87 7.25 19.92
C ALA A 6 5.32 6.76 20.11
N GLU A 7 6.17 6.77 19.06
CA GLU A 7 7.58 6.37 19.14
C GLU A 7 8.50 7.57 19.35
N GLU A 8 9.59 7.38 20.11
CA GLU A 8 10.60 8.44 20.28
C GLU A 8 11.29 8.77 18.94
N PRO A 9 11.66 10.04 18.71
CA PRO A 9 12.34 10.46 17.48
C PRO A 9 13.65 9.68 17.27
N GLN A 10 13.78 9.02 16.12
CA GLN A 10 14.99 8.27 15.76
C GLN A 10 15.96 9.14 14.95
N PRO A 11 17.23 9.29 15.36
CA PRO A 11 18.22 10.08 14.62
C PRO A 11 18.44 9.51 13.20
N GLY A 12 18.41 10.39 12.19
CA GLY A 12 18.65 10.01 10.79
C GLY A 12 17.44 9.38 10.07
N VAL A 13 16.30 9.23 10.75
CA VAL A 13 15.05 8.80 10.12
C VAL A 13 14.19 10.01 9.82
N LYS A 14 13.98 10.31 8.54
CA LYS A 14 12.95 11.25 8.09
C LYS A 14 11.69 10.46 7.76
N TRP A 15 10.64 10.67 8.52
CA TRP A 15 9.34 10.09 8.25
C TRP A 15 8.66 10.86 7.12
N ILE A 16 7.94 10.13 6.26
CA ILE A 16 7.13 10.74 5.22
C ILE A 16 5.72 10.84 5.79
N ASP A 17 5.34 12.07 6.13
CA ASP A 17 4.04 12.37 6.75
C ASP A 17 2.97 12.66 5.68
N GLU A 18 3.41 12.78 4.43
CA GLU A 18 2.59 13.11 3.26
C GLU A 18 2.46 11.87 2.38
N GLY A 19 1.37 11.12 2.57
CA GLY A 19 1.06 9.98 1.73
C GLY A 19 -0.03 9.10 2.30
N GLY A 20 -0.45 8.13 1.50
CA GLY A 20 -1.49 7.20 1.87
C GLY A 20 -1.74 6.16 0.81
N ALA A 21 -2.61 5.23 1.16
CA ALA A 21 -3.17 4.27 0.24
C ALA A 21 -4.68 4.21 0.48
N ARG A 22 -5.45 4.18 -0.60
CA ARG A 22 -6.88 3.94 -0.59
C ARG A 22 -7.14 2.67 -1.37
N MET A 23 -7.68 1.66 -0.69
CA MET A 23 -8.24 0.49 -1.37
C MET A 23 -9.74 0.65 -1.51
N LYS A 24 -10.25 0.33 -2.70
CA LYS A 24 -11.67 0.22 -2.98
C LYS A 24 -11.97 -1.21 -3.42
N PHE A 25 -12.99 -1.78 -2.81
CA PHE A 25 -13.57 -3.07 -3.16
C PHE A 25 -14.90 -2.82 -3.83
N LEU A 26 -15.13 -3.45 -4.97
CA LEU A 26 -16.39 -3.40 -5.68
C LEU A 26 -16.78 -4.82 -6.05
N GLU A 27 -17.93 -5.29 -5.56
CA GLU A 27 -18.51 -6.55 -6.00
C GLU A 27 -19.02 -6.38 -7.44
N VAL A 28 -18.54 -7.23 -8.34
CA VAL A 28 -18.93 -7.25 -9.76
C VAL A 28 -19.98 -8.34 -10.00
N ASP A 29 -19.78 -9.50 -9.39
CA ASP A 29 -20.72 -10.63 -9.35
C ASP A 29 -20.43 -11.53 -8.14
N ASP A 30 -21.20 -12.61 -7.98
CA ASP A 30 -21.15 -13.55 -6.85
C ASP A 30 -19.75 -14.13 -6.56
N ASN A 31 -18.83 -14.07 -7.52
CA ASN A 31 -17.51 -14.68 -7.42
C ASN A 31 -16.36 -13.73 -7.80
N THR A 32 -16.68 -12.47 -8.14
CA THR A 32 -15.70 -11.50 -8.64
C THR A 32 -15.80 -10.20 -7.86
N ILE A 33 -14.68 -9.79 -7.28
CA ILE A 33 -14.49 -8.44 -6.76
C ILE A 33 -13.47 -7.70 -7.63
N ASP A 34 -13.81 -6.48 -8.01
CA ASP A 34 -12.86 -5.52 -8.53
C ASP A 34 -12.19 -4.78 -7.37
N VAL A 35 -10.88 -4.63 -7.47
CA VAL A 35 -10.06 -4.07 -6.41
C VAL A 35 -9.17 -3.00 -7.01
N ASN A 36 -9.39 -1.76 -6.58
CA ASN A 36 -8.55 -0.64 -6.96
C ASN A 36 -7.71 -0.20 -5.75
N CYS A 37 -6.41 0.00 -5.96
CA CYS A 37 -5.47 0.49 -4.98
C CYS A 37 -4.85 1.79 -5.48
N ASP A 38 -5.34 2.92 -4.98
CA ASP A 38 -4.76 4.22 -5.23
C ASP A 38 -3.71 4.51 -4.15
N THR A 39 -2.49 4.79 -4.57
CA THR A 39 -1.39 5.15 -3.66
C THR A 39 -0.84 6.52 -4.01
N TRP A 40 -0.49 7.30 -3.00
CA TRP A 40 0.13 8.60 -3.17
C TRP A 40 1.12 8.86 -2.07
N ALA A 41 2.18 9.58 -2.38
CA ALA A 41 3.12 10.13 -1.42
C ALA A 41 3.84 11.30 -2.06
N SER A 42 4.33 12.20 -1.22
CA SER A 42 5.34 13.16 -1.66
C SER A 42 6.66 12.44 -1.96
N CYS A 43 7.36 12.86 -3.01
CA CYS A 43 8.69 12.35 -3.34
C CYS A 43 9.68 13.52 -3.42
N GLU A 44 10.94 13.24 -3.11
CA GLU A 44 12.01 14.25 -3.04
C GLU A 44 12.70 14.42 -4.39
N ASP A 45 12.85 13.30 -5.12
CA ASP A 45 13.45 13.23 -6.44
C ASP A 45 12.92 12.02 -7.22
N GLU A 46 13.36 11.86 -8.46
CA GLU A 46 12.96 10.77 -9.35
C GLU A 46 13.37 9.39 -8.82
N LEU A 47 14.52 9.29 -8.16
CA LEU A 47 14.98 8.03 -7.59
C LEU A 47 14.07 7.60 -6.43
N HIS A 48 13.67 8.54 -5.57
CA HIS A 48 12.71 8.33 -4.52
C HIS A 48 11.34 7.94 -5.09
N ALA A 49 10.86 8.63 -6.13
CA ALA A 49 9.61 8.28 -6.82
C ALA A 49 9.64 6.84 -7.36
N ARG A 50 10.75 6.41 -7.98
CA ARG A 50 10.91 5.05 -8.49
C ARG A 50 10.90 4.01 -7.37
N HIS A 51 11.55 4.29 -6.24
CA HIS A 51 11.52 3.40 -5.08
C HIS A 51 10.11 3.26 -4.50
N LEU A 52 9.35 4.35 -4.41
CA LEU A 52 7.95 4.33 -3.98
C LEU A 52 7.11 3.46 -4.92
N PHE A 53 7.26 3.64 -6.24
CA PHE A 53 6.52 2.87 -7.24
C PHE A 53 6.77 1.36 -7.13
N ILE A 54 8.03 0.95 -6.94
CA ILE A 54 8.39 -0.47 -6.73
C ILE A 54 7.72 -1.02 -5.47
N ARG A 55 7.72 -0.26 -4.37
CA ARG A 55 7.07 -0.68 -3.12
C ARG A 55 5.57 -0.84 -3.28
N TRP A 56 4.91 0.07 -3.98
CA TRP A 56 3.47 0.00 -4.23
C TRP A 56 3.11 -1.22 -5.10
N ALA A 57 3.91 -1.51 -6.14
CA ALA A 57 3.72 -2.70 -6.96
C ALA A 57 3.91 -4.00 -6.14
N GLN A 58 4.95 -4.07 -5.30
CA GLN A 58 5.19 -5.22 -4.42
C GLN A 58 4.02 -5.43 -3.44
N PHE A 59 3.50 -4.36 -2.87
CA PHE A 59 2.36 -4.41 -1.97
C PHE A 59 1.11 -4.96 -2.67
N ALA A 60 0.79 -4.48 -3.88
CA ALA A 60 -0.34 -5.00 -4.66
C ALA A 60 -0.18 -6.50 -4.97
N CYS A 61 1.03 -6.94 -5.34
CA CYS A 61 1.33 -8.35 -5.58
C CYS A 61 1.15 -9.21 -4.32
N CYS A 62 1.73 -8.81 -3.18
CA CYS A 62 1.61 -9.56 -1.92
C CYS A 62 0.14 -9.65 -1.47
N TRP A 63 -0.61 -8.57 -1.64
CA TRP A 63 -2.02 -8.53 -1.28
C TRP A 63 -2.85 -9.48 -2.16
N SER A 64 -2.66 -9.44 -3.49
CA SER A 64 -3.33 -10.36 -4.43
C SER A 64 -3.00 -11.83 -4.11
N GLN A 65 -1.72 -12.15 -3.84
CA GLN A 65 -1.31 -13.49 -3.45
C GLN A 65 -1.97 -13.95 -2.14
N GLY A 66 -2.06 -13.06 -1.14
CA GLY A 66 -2.75 -13.34 0.11
C GLY A 66 -4.24 -13.64 -0.08
N MET A 67 -4.90 -12.91 -0.97
CA MET A 67 -6.30 -13.16 -1.31
C MET A 67 -6.52 -14.51 -1.99
N MET A 68 -5.67 -14.86 -2.96
CA MET A 68 -5.69 -16.16 -3.63
C MET A 68 -5.47 -17.31 -2.64
N ALA A 69 -4.50 -17.16 -1.72
CA ALA A 69 -4.21 -18.16 -0.70
C ALA A 69 -5.36 -18.35 0.30
N SER A 70 -6.15 -17.29 0.55
CA SER A 70 -7.26 -17.31 1.51
C SER A 70 -8.56 -17.88 0.94
N LYS A 71 -8.62 -18.24 -0.35
CA LYS A 71 -9.85 -18.64 -1.07
C LYS A 71 -10.99 -17.61 -0.97
N MET A 72 -10.63 -16.34 -0.74
CA MET A 72 -11.61 -15.24 -0.72
C MET A 72 -11.94 -14.74 -2.13
N ILE A 73 -11.15 -15.15 -3.11
CA ILE A 73 -11.45 -15.09 -4.54
C ILE A 73 -11.45 -16.55 -4.94
N ASN A 74 -12.62 -17.12 -5.19
CA ASN A 74 -12.76 -18.52 -5.58
C ASN A 74 -13.16 -18.58 -7.05
#